data_AF-A0A0C2G230-F1
#
_entry.id   AF-A0A0C2G230-F1
#
_cell.length_a   1.000
_cell.length_b   1.000
_cell.length_c   1.000
_cell.angle_alpha   90.00
_cell.angle_beta   90.00
_cell.angle_gamma   90.00
#
_symmetry.space_group_name_H-M   'P 1'
#
loop_
_entity.id
_entity.type
_entity.pdbx_description
1 polymer ?
#
loop_
_entity_poly.entity_id
_entity_poly.type
_entity_poly.pdbx_seq_one_letter_code
_entity_poly.pdbx_strand_id
1 'polypeptide(L)'
;MSHSSHFYDRVYCGAAVTDLQTVAHLIKLLEIGGKLILTAYTRTAESAYTSEVLMACQFADLLPPKPEDRSDCLPCLVRPPSLADHCRNVIRESLRKKVLESYPVFMRSIVNTEGVLG
;
A
#
# COMPACT_ATOMS: atom_id res chain seq x y z
N MET A 1 6.61 -11.81 -3.07
CA MET A 1 5.60 -10.95 -2.40
C MET A 1 5.78 -9.56 -2.96
N SER A 2 4.94 -9.15 -3.91
CA SER A 2 5.02 -7.80 -4.46
C SER A 2 4.64 -6.81 -3.37
N HIS A 3 5.62 -6.04 -2.87
CA HIS A 3 5.34 -4.79 -2.18
C HIS A 3 4.68 -3.86 -3.20
N SER A 4 3.37 -4.00 -3.41
CA SER A 4 2.58 -2.89 -3.93
C SER A 4 2.76 -1.79 -2.90
N SER A 5 3.47 -0.73 -3.29
CA SER A 5 3.65 0.48 -2.52
C SER A 5 2.28 1.09 -2.27
N HIS A 6 1.60 0.61 -1.23
CA HIS A 6 0.29 1.08 -0.84
C HIS A 6 0.51 2.42 -0.15
N PHE A 7 0.40 3.48 -0.95
CA PHE A 7 0.29 4.82 -0.43
C PHE A 7 -1.04 4.97 0.31
N TYR A 8 -1.05 5.81 1.34
CA TYR A 8 -2.24 6.08 2.14
C TYR A 8 -3.00 7.28 1.59
N ASP A 9 -4.33 7.19 1.51
CA ASP A 9 -5.18 8.34 1.24
C ASP A 9 -5.13 9.35 2.40
N ARG A 10 -5.02 8.83 3.63
CA ARG A 10 -5.09 9.61 4.86
C ARG A 10 -4.16 9.02 5.90
N VAL A 11 -3.38 9.88 6.55
CA VAL A 11 -2.56 9.54 7.72
C VAL A 11 -3.04 10.41 8.87
N TYR A 12 -3.31 9.82 10.03
CA TYR A 12 -3.73 10.53 11.23
C TYR A 12 -2.56 10.50 12.22
N CYS A 13 -2.12 11.67 12.70
CA CYS A 13 -1.01 11.76 13.64
C CYS A 13 -1.45 12.42 14.94
N GLY A 14 -1.82 11.61 15.94
CA GLY A 14 -2.31 12.03 17.27
C GLY A 14 -1.30 12.76 18.18
N ALA A 15 -0.11 13.07 17.67
CA ALA A 15 1.00 13.63 18.44
C ALA A 15 1.55 14.87 17.74
N ALA A 16 2.17 15.76 18.52
CA ALA A 16 2.88 16.91 17.98
C ALA A 16 4.17 16.42 17.30
N VAL A 17 4.31 16.71 16.01
CA VAL A 17 5.52 16.39 15.25
C VAL A 17 6.31 17.69 15.07
N THR A 18 7.37 17.85 15.86
CA THR A 18 8.25 19.02 15.83
C THR A 18 9.37 18.88 14.80
N ASP A 19 9.71 17.64 14.42
CA ASP A 19 10.77 17.34 13.45
C ASP A 19 10.27 17.35 12.00
N LEU A 20 10.87 18.23 11.19
CA LEU A 20 10.60 18.36 9.75
C LEU A 20 10.92 17.08 8.97
N GLN A 21 11.93 16.31 9.36
CA GLN A 21 12.27 15.07 8.65
C GLN A 21 11.18 14.02 8.83
N THR A 22 10.66 13.90 10.05
CA THR A 22 9.54 13.00 10.37
C THR A 22 8.28 13.42 9.62
N VAL A 23 7.96 14.73 9.56
CA VAL A 23 6.83 15.23 8.74
C VAL A 23 7.01 14.87 7.27
N ALA A 24 8.20 15.10 6.69
CA ALA A 24 8.48 14.76 5.30
C ALA A 24 8.36 13.24 5.04
N HIS A 25 8.76 12.41 6.00
CA HIS A 25 8.58 10.96 5.93
C HIS A 25 7.10 10.58 5.91
N LEU A 26 6.29 11.13 6.82
CA LEU A 26 4.84 10.89 6.87
C LEU A 26 4.14 11.34 5.59
N ILE A 27 4.55 12.46 4.98
CA ILE A 27 3.99 12.93 3.71
C ILE A 27 4.33 11.99 2.55
N LYS A 28 5.54 11.40 2.52
CA LYS A 28 5.93 10.44 1.46
C LYS A 28 5.09 9.15 1.47
N LEU A 29 4.51 8.81 2.61
CA LEU A 29 3.60 7.67 2.75
C LEU A 29 2.21 7.96 2.12
N LEU A 30 1.85 9.22 1.89
CA LEU A 30 0.57 9.60 1.30
C LEU A 30 0.57 9.45 -0.22
N GLU A 31 -0.60 9.15 -0.79
CA GLU A 31 -0.82 9.26 -2.24
C GLU A 31 -0.88 10.75 -2.65
N ILE A 32 -0.71 11.05 -3.94
CA ILE A 32 -0.96 12.42 -4.45
C ILE A 32 -2.43 12.76 -4.22
N GLY A 33 -2.70 13.87 -3.54
CA GLY A 33 -4.02 14.27 -3.06
C GLY A 33 -4.35 13.75 -1.65
N GLY A 34 -3.51 12.86 -1.09
CA GLY A 34 -3.67 12.35 0.26
C GLY A 34 -3.42 13.42 1.33
N LYS A 35 -4.01 13.21 2.52
CA LYS A 35 -4.02 14.19 3.61
C LYS A 35 -3.42 13.65 4.91
N LEU A 36 -2.51 14.41 5.51
CA LEU A 36 -2.03 14.20 6.88
C LEU A 36 -2.91 15.02 7.83
N ILE A 37 -3.76 14.32 8.58
CA ILE A 37 -4.77 14.90 9.46
C ILE A 37 -4.16 15.10 10.85
N LEU A 38 -4.17 16.38 11.27
CA LEU A 38 -3.73 17.03 12.53
C LEU A 38 -2.83 18.24 12.26
N THR A 39 -1.88 18.08 11.36
CA THR A 39 -1.04 19.19 10.87
C THR A 39 -1.54 19.76 9.52
N ALA A 40 -2.61 19.17 8.98
CA ALA A 40 -3.29 19.53 7.73
C ALA A 40 -2.33 19.75 6.55
N TYR A 41 -1.41 18.80 6.35
CA TYR A 41 -0.62 18.74 5.13
C TYR A 41 -1.37 17.97 4.05
N THR A 42 -1.37 18.48 2.83
CA THR A 42 -1.89 17.79 1.65
C THR A 42 -0.75 17.58 0.66
N ARG A 43 -0.53 16.34 0.23
CA ARG A 43 0.48 16.03 -0.79
C ARG A 43 -0.07 16.46 -2.15
N THR A 44 0.55 17.44 -2.80
CA THR A 44 0.07 17.98 -4.09
C THR A 44 0.83 17.44 -5.28
N ALA A 45 2.09 17.05 -5.09
CA ALA A 45 2.91 16.42 -6.11
C ALA A 45 3.89 15.41 -5.49
N GLU A 46 4.75 14.83 -6.32
CA GLU A 46 5.75 13.86 -5.85
C GLU A 46 6.71 14.48 -4.83
N SER A 47 7.13 15.72 -5.05
CA SER A 47 8.08 16.47 -4.22
C SER A 47 7.50 17.74 -3.58
N ALA A 48 6.18 17.96 -3.64
CA ALA A 48 5.54 19.16 -3.12
C ALA A 48 4.31 18.85 -2.26
N TYR A 49 4.08 19.69 -1.26
CA TYR A 49 2.95 19.60 -0.34
C TYR A 49 2.50 21.02 0.06
N THR A 50 1.23 21.14 0.42
CA THR A 50 0.65 22.36 1.00
C THR A 50 0.29 22.12 2.47
N SER A 51 0.32 23.17 3.28
CA SER A 51 -0.01 23.13 4.70
C SER A 51 -1.03 24.19 5.05
N GLU A 52 -2.06 23.82 5.80
CA GLU A 52 -3.05 24.75 6.34
C GLU A 52 -2.99 24.75 7.87
N VAL A 53 -3.13 25.90 8.50
CA VAL A 53 -3.25 25.97 9.97
C VAL A 53 -4.74 25.99 10.31
N LEU A 54 -5.25 24.88 10.81
CA LEU A 54 -6.69 24.77 11.13
C LEU A 54 -7.03 25.42 12.47
N MET A 55 -6.28 25.12 13.53
CA MET A 55 -6.54 25.61 14.90
C MET A 55 -5.40 25.27 15.86
N ALA A 56 -5.20 26.12 16.88
CA ALA A 56 -4.20 25.87 17.93
C ALA A 56 -4.68 24.74 18.86
N CYS A 57 -3.87 23.70 18.98
CA CYS A 57 -4.13 22.52 19.80
C CYS A 57 -2.81 22.05 20.43
N GLN A 58 -2.88 21.47 21.63
CA GLN A 58 -1.71 20.93 22.33
C GLN A 58 -1.79 19.40 22.33
N PHE A 59 -0.71 18.78 21.85
CA PHE A 59 -0.52 17.33 21.86
C PHE A 59 0.82 17.00 22.51
N ALA A 60 0.97 15.77 23.00
CA ALA A 60 2.26 15.26 23.42
C ALA A 60 3.19 15.11 22.20
N ASP A 61 4.50 15.29 22.42
CA ASP A 61 5.49 15.14 21.36
C ASP A 61 5.57 13.69 20.85
N LEU A 62 5.75 13.54 19.54
CA LEU A 62 5.96 12.24 18.91
C LEU A 62 7.34 11.71 19.29
N LEU A 63 7.37 10.69 20.15
CA LEU A 63 8.59 9.99 20.53
C LEU A 63 8.94 8.91 19.50
N PRO A 64 10.24 8.74 19.15
CA PRO A 64 10.65 7.64 18.29
C PRO A 64 10.43 6.31 19.02
N PRO A 65 9.90 5.28 18.33
CA PRO A 65 9.60 4.00 18.95
C PRO A 65 10.88 3.31 19.42
N LYS A 66 10.89 2.82 20.66
CA LYS A 66 11.95 1.95 21.18
C LYS A 66 11.74 0.53 20.67
N PRO A 67 12.79 -0.31 20.65
CA PRO A 67 12.65 -1.72 20.24
C PRO A 67 11.61 -2.48 21.09
N GLU A 68 11.41 -2.08 22.34
CA GLU A 68 10.42 -2.61 23.28
C GLU A 68 8.97 -2.27 22.87
N ASP A 69 8.74 -1.10 22.27
CA ASP A 69 7.40 -0.60 21.92
C ASP A 69 6.80 -1.30 20.68
N ARG A 70 7.61 -2.10 19.97
CA ARG A 70 7.20 -2.77 18.73
C ARG A 70 6.17 -3.88 18.94
N SER A 71 5.99 -4.38 20.16
CA SER A 71 5.00 -5.41 20.48
C SER A 71 3.56 -4.90 20.47
N ASP A 72 3.35 -3.60 20.69
CA ASP A 72 2.02 -2.98 20.78
C ASP A 72 1.50 -2.47 19.42
N CYS A 73 2.26 -2.69 18.34
CA CYS A 73 1.86 -2.27 17.01
C CYS A 73 0.70 -3.14 16.49
N LEU A 74 -0.41 -2.49 16.13
CA LEU A 74 -1.51 -3.15 15.44
C LEU A 74 -1.04 -3.73 14.10
N PRO A 75 -1.56 -4.89 13.69
CA PRO A 75 -1.23 -5.46 12.38
C PRO A 75 -1.64 -4.50 11.27
N CYS A 76 -0.85 -4.50 10.18
CA CYS A 76 -1.12 -3.67 9.02
C CYS A 76 -2.52 -3.97 8.47
N LEU A 77 -3.37 -2.94 8.39
CA LEU A 77 -4.72 -3.06 7.85
C LEU A 77 -4.63 -3.39 6.35
N VAL A 78 -4.79 -4.66 6.02
CA VAL A 78 -4.85 -5.10 4.63
C VAL A 78 -6.17 -4.59 4.06
N ARG A 79 -6.08 -3.63 3.13
CA ARG A 79 -7.26 -3.15 2.41
C ARG A 79 -7.91 -4.35 1.71
N PRO A 80 -9.18 -4.68 1.99
CA PRO A 80 -9.85 -5.74 1.26
C PRO A 80 -9.88 -5.35 -0.22
N PRO A 81 -9.71 -6.32 -1.14
CA PRO A 81 -9.77 -6.05 -2.58
C PRO A 81 -11.09 -5.35 -2.88
N SER A 82 -11.04 -4.32 -3.74
CA SER A 82 -12.25 -3.58 -4.08
C SER A 82 -13.26 -4.51 -4.76
N LEU A 83 -14.55 -4.19 -4.66
CA LEU A 83 -15.59 -4.93 -5.40
C LEU A 83 -15.25 -4.98 -6.90
N ALA A 84 -14.71 -3.89 -7.46
CA ALA A 84 -14.28 -3.84 -8.84
C ALA A 84 -13.16 -4.86 -9.16
N ASP A 85 -12.18 -5.03 -8.27
CA ASP A 85 -11.11 -6.02 -8.43
C ASP A 85 -11.63 -7.43 -8.31
N HIS A 86 -12.57 -7.66 -7.39
CA HIS A 86 -13.24 -8.95 -7.25
C HIS A 86 -14.04 -9.31 -8.52
N CYS A 87 -14.87 -8.39 -9.01
CA CYS A 87 -15.62 -8.56 -10.26
C CYS A 87 -14.69 -8.81 -11.45
N ARG A 88 -13.60 -8.05 -11.59
CA ARG A 88 -12.61 -8.24 -12.66
C ARG A 88 -11.96 -9.63 -12.59
N ASN A 89 -11.64 -10.11 -11.40
CA ASN A 89 -11.06 -11.45 -11.23
C ASN A 89 -12.05 -12.54 -11.64
N VAL A 90 -13.31 -12.45 -11.18
CA VAL A 90 -14.37 -13.41 -11.55
C VAL A 90 -14.65 -13.40 -13.06
N ILE A 91 -14.67 -12.23 -13.70
CA ILE A 91 -14.84 -12.11 -15.15
C ILE A 91 -13.66 -12.77 -15.88
N ARG A 92 -12.42 -12.50 -15.46
CA ARG A 92 -11.22 -13.10 -16.07
C ARG A 92 -11.19 -14.62 -15.90
N GLU A 93 -11.55 -15.14 -14.74
CA GLU A 93 -11.65 -16.59 -14.51
C GLU A 93 -12.71 -17.21 -15.40
N SER A 94 -13.90 -16.59 -15.49
CA SER A 94 -14.99 -17.07 -16.33
C SER A 94 -14.61 -17.10 -17.81
N LEU A 95 -13.94 -16.05 -18.30
CA LEU A 95 -13.43 -15.99 -19.66
C LEU A 95 -12.35 -17.04 -19.92
N ARG A 96 -11.37 -17.17 -19.01
CA ARG A 96 -10.31 -18.18 -19.14
C ARG A 96 -10.89 -19.58 -19.16
N LYS A 97 -11.86 -19.88 -18.28
CA LYS A 97 -12.52 -21.19 -18.24
C LYS A 97 -13.22 -21.50 -19.57
N LYS A 98 -14.00 -20.56 -20.10
CA LYS A 98 -14.67 -20.68 -21.40
C LYS A 98 -13.68 -20.91 -22.55
N VAL A 99 -12.58 -20.16 -22.55
CA VAL A 99 -11.53 -20.31 -23.57
C VAL A 99 -10.83 -21.66 -23.45
N LEU A 100 -10.52 -22.13 -22.24
CA LEU A 100 -9.89 -23.43 -22.02
C LEU A 100 -10.79 -24.61 -22.45
N GLU A 101 -12.11 -24.48 -22.21
CA GLU A 101 -13.12 -25.46 -22.63
C GLU A 101 -13.27 -25.48 -24.16
N SER A 102 -13.22 -24.31 -24.81
CA SER A 102 -13.43 -24.19 -26.27
C SER A 102 -12.16 -24.46 -27.09
N TYR A 103 -11.00 -24.11 -26.53
CA TYR A 103 -9.69 -24.21 -27.13
C TYR A 103 -8.72 -24.75 -26.06
N PRO A 104 -8.63 -26.08 -25.89
CA PRO A 104 -7.70 -26.65 -24.92
C PRO A 104 -6.27 -26.28 -25.29
N VAL A 105 -5.65 -25.44 -24.45
CA VAL A 105 -4.27 -25.00 -24.64
C VAL A 105 -3.36 -26.13 -24.16
N PHE A 106 -2.84 -26.93 -25.11
CA PHE A 106 -1.79 -27.89 -24.82
C PHE A 106 -0.46 -27.16 -24.69
N MET A 107 -0.07 -26.82 -23.46
CA MET A 107 1.32 -26.45 -23.18
C MET A 107 2.17 -27.72 -23.23
N ARG A 108 2.96 -27.88 -24.30
CA ARG A 108 4.05 -28.86 -24.30
C ARG A 108 5.06 -28.45 -23.22
N SER A 109 5.06 -29.19 -22.12
CA SER A 109 6.16 -29.14 -21.17
C SER A 109 7.41 -29.64 -21.91
N ILE A 110 8.34 -28.74 -22.20
CA ILE A 110 9.72 -29.11 -22.57
C ILE A 110 10.39 -29.64 -21.30
N VAL A 111 10.04 -30.87 -20.93
CA VAL A 111 10.88 -31.65 -20.02
C VAL A 111 12.05 -32.13 -20.87
N ASN A 112 13.23 -31.55 -20.66
CA ASN A 112 14.47 -32.08 -21.21
C ASN A 112 14.65 -33.51 -20.67
N THR A 113 14.29 -34.50 -21.47
CA THR A 113 14.78 -35.88 -21.33
C THR A 113 16.23 -35.93 -21.77
N GLU A 114 17.13 -35.34 -20.99
CA GLU A 114 18.54 -35.73 -21.00
C GLU A 114 18.73 -36.73 -19.85
N GLY A 115 18.72 -38.01 -20.17
CA GLY A 115 18.91 -39.04 -19.15
C GLY A 115 18.65 -40.48 -19.57
N VAL A 116 18.63 -40.80 -20.87
CA VAL A 116 18.68 -42.19 -21.32
C VAL A 116 19.69 -42.28 -22.46
N LEU A 117 20.84 -42.88 -22.16
CA LEU A 117 21.77 -43.66 -23.00
C LEU A 117 23.23 -43.34 -22.65
N GLY A 118 23.93 -44.34 -22.09
CA GLY A 118 25.38 -44.33 -21.92
C GLY A 118 25.84 -45.03 -20.66
#